data_AF-A0A917M0G1-F1
#
_entry.id   AF-A0A917M0G1-F1
#
_cell.length_a   1.000
_cell.length_b   1.000
_cell.length_c   1.000
_cell.angle_alpha   90.00
_cell.angle_beta   90.00
_cell.angle_gamma   90.00
#
_symmetry.space_group_name_H-M   'P 1'
#
loop_
_entity.id
_entity.type
_entity.pdbx_description
1 polymer ?
#
loop_
_entity_poly.entity_id
_entity_poly.type
_entity_poly.pdbx_seq_one_letter_code
_entity_poly.pdbx_strand_id
1 'polypeptide(L)'
;MRDRRSSPPELPGPTTATPRFEGARRAYLRARHELTVAALDELVLRVRTRHPSAATMLLVYDDVEDGLYLAGVTDGSGRPLGLDGPLLDDRTSHQIMGNLNGPDLAVLAGVRHDPASLSYEVTLAEREA
;
A
#
# COMPACT_ATOMS: atom_id res chain seq x y z
N MET A 1 -54.84 34.14 -19.67
CA MET A 1 -54.00 33.84 -18.49
C MET A 1 -53.29 32.53 -18.73
N ARG A 2 -51.95 32.49 -18.78
CA ARG A 2 -51.17 31.26 -18.92
C ARG A 2 -50.64 30.89 -17.55
N ASP A 3 -51.00 29.71 -17.06
CA ASP A 3 -50.48 29.17 -15.80
C ASP A 3 -48.98 28.94 -15.89
N ARG A 4 -48.29 29.43 -14.86
CA ARG A 4 -46.84 29.29 -14.69
C ARG A 4 -46.49 27.81 -14.56
N ARG A 5 -45.61 27.36 -15.45
CA ARG A 5 -44.89 26.10 -15.38
C ARG A 5 -44.32 25.95 -13.97
N SER A 6 -44.85 25.03 -13.18
CA SER A 6 -44.21 24.54 -11.96
C SER A 6 -43.07 23.62 -12.37
N SER A 7 -41.83 24.10 -12.24
CA SER A 7 -40.65 23.25 -12.33
C SER A 7 -40.72 22.16 -11.23
N PRO A 8 -40.25 20.92 -11.49
CA PRO A 8 -40.15 19.92 -10.43
C PRO A 8 -39.24 20.43 -9.30
N PRO A 9 -39.49 20.05 -8.04
CA PRO A 9 -38.56 20.34 -6.96
C PRO A 9 -37.19 19.71 -7.30
N GLU A 10 -36.12 20.49 -7.14
CA GLU A 10 -34.76 19.98 -7.23
C GLU A 10 -34.60 18.86 -6.19
N LEU A 11 -34.42 17.63 -6.66
CA LEU A 11 -34.07 16.52 -5.78
C LEU A 11 -32.72 16.87 -5.14
N PRO A 12 -32.58 16.82 -3.80
CA PRO A 12 -31.29 17.05 -3.18
C PRO A 12 -30.30 16.03 -3.77
N GLY A 13 -29.25 16.53 -4.41
CA GLY A 13 -28.16 15.69 -4.91
C GLY A 13 -27.65 14.78 -3.78
N PRO A 14 -27.13 13.58 -4.11
CA PRO A 14 -26.73 12.61 -3.11
C PRO A 14 -25.73 13.26 -2.14
N THR A 15 -26.21 13.53 -0.94
CA THR A 15 -25.43 14.15 0.11
C THR A 15 -24.58 13.04 0.72
N THR A 16 -23.30 13.02 0.34
CA THR A 16 -22.25 12.09 0.80
C THR A 16 -22.02 12.08 2.32
N ALA A 17 -22.78 12.87 3.08
CA ALA A 17 -22.72 13.03 4.53
C ALA A 17 -23.84 12.28 5.27
N THR A 18 -24.21 11.07 4.82
CA THR A 18 -25.10 10.19 5.60
C THR A 18 -24.25 9.26 6.48
N PRO A 19 -24.51 9.14 7.79
CA PRO A 19 -23.66 8.40 8.75
C PRO A 19 -23.33 6.95 8.34
N ARG A 20 -24.21 6.32 7.57
CA ARG A 20 -24.01 4.98 7.00
C ARG A 20 -22.84 4.92 6.00
N PHE A 21 -22.66 5.95 5.18
CA PHE A 21 -21.55 6.02 4.23
C PHE A 21 -20.22 6.32 4.93
N GLU A 22 -20.24 7.16 5.98
CA GLU A 22 -19.04 7.38 6.80
C GLU A 22 -18.60 6.12 7.56
N GLY A 23 -19.56 5.34 8.06
CA GLY A 23 -19.29 4.01 8.64
C GLY A 23 -18.66 3.07 7.62
N ALA A 24 -19.26 2.94 6.43
CA ALA A 24 -18.73 2.09 5.35
C ALA A 24 -17.34 2.55 4.88
N ARG A 25 -17.11 3.86 4.74
CA ARG A 25 -15.81 4.43 4.37
C ARG A 25 -14.73 4.10 5.41
N ARG A 26 -15.02 4.27 6.70
CA ARG A 26 -14.07 3.89 7.77
C ARG A 26 -13.75 2.40 7.75
N ALA A 27 -14.76 1.54 7.58
CA ALA A 27 -14.56 0.10 7.48
C ALA A 27 -13.69 -0.28 6.27
N TYR A 28 -13.94 0.34 5.12
CA TYR A 28 -13.14 0.14 3.91
C TYR A 28 -11.68 0.57 4.09
N LEU A 29 -11.44 1.78 4.60
CA LEU A 29 -10.09 2.29 4.84
C LEU A 29 -9.31 1.40 5.84
N ARG A 30 -10.00 0.94 6.89
CA ARG A 30 -9.42 0.00 7.85
C ARG A 30 -9.04 -1.32 7.20
N ALA A 31 -9.95 -1.92 6.43
CA ALA A 31 -9.67 -3.18 5.72
C ALA A 31 -8.49 -3.05 4.75
N ARG A 32 -8.40 -1.92 4.04
CA ARG A 32 -7.29 -1.63 3.13
C ARG A 32 -5.96 -1.50 3.87
N HIS A 33 -5.94 -0.81 5.01
CA HIS A 33 -4.77 -0.73 5.88
C HIS A 33 -4.34 -2.11 6.38
N GLU A 34 -5.28 -2.92 6.87
CA GLU A 34 -5.00 -4.29 7.35
C GLU A 34 -4.42 -5.18 6.23
N LEU A 35 -4.95 -5.07 5.00
CA LEU A 35 -4.40 -5.76 3.83
C LEU A 35 -2.97 -5.30 3.48
N THR A 36 -2.70 -3.99 3.56
CA THR A 36 -1.36 -3.44 3.33
C THR A 36 -0.35 -3.98 4.35
N VAL A 37 -0.73 -4.01 5.64
CA VAL A 37 0.12 -4.55 6.70
C VAL A 37 0.40 -6.04 6.48
N ALA A 38 -0.63 -6.84 6.18
CA ALA A 38 -0.46 -8.27 5.94
C ALA A 38 0.43 -8.56 4.73
N ALA A 39 0.24 -7.83 3.63
CA ALA A 39 1.07 -7.94 2.43
C ALA A 39 2.53 -7.55 2.70
N LEU A 40 2.76 -6.52 3.52
CA LEU A 40 4.10 -6.11 3.90
C LEU A 40 4.80 -7.16 4.77
N ASP A 41 4.12 -7.68 5.79
CA ASP A 41 4.65 -8.71 6.69
C ASP A 41 5.03 -9.98 5.90
N GLU A 42 4.21 -10.38 4.93
CA GLU A 42 4.51 -11.49 4.03
C GLU A 42 5.76 -11.22 3.17
N LEU A 43 5.88 -10.03 2.58
CA LEU A 43 7.04 -9.66 1.79
C LEU A 43 8.32 -9.64 2.63
N VAL A 44 8.26 -9.07 3.83
CA VAL A 44 9.36 -9.05 4.81
C VAL A 44 9.82 -10.49 5.14
N LEU A 45 8.88 -11.39 5.42
CA LEU A 45 9.18 -12.79 5.72
C LEU A 45 9.90 -13.50 4.56
N ARG A 46 9.43 -13.28 3.33
CA ARG A 46 10.02 -13.87 2.11
C ARG A 46 11.44 -13.34 1.88
N VAL A 47 11.63 -12.03 1.96
CA VAL A 47 12.96 -11.41 1.82
C VAL A 47 13.93 -11.96 2.87
N ARG A 48 13.50 -12.08 4.13
CA ARG A 48 14.33 -12.62 5.21
C ARG A 48 14.66 -14.10 5.04
N THR A 49 13.70 -14.90 4.57
CA THR A 49 13.91 -16.34 4.33
C THR A 49 14.98 -16.56 3.27
N ARG A 50 14.96 -15.75 2.21
CA ARG A 50 15.94 -15.84 1.13
C ARG A 50 17.28 -15.16 1.46
N HIS A 51 17.22 -14.05 2.19
CA HIS A 51 18.36 -13.24 2.56
C HIS A 51 18.34 -12.98 4.08
N PRO A 52 18.83 -13.92 4.91
CA PRO A 52 18.83 -13.76 6.36
C PRO A 52 19.63 -12.54 6.84
N SER A 53 20.60 -12.09 6.04
CA SER A 53 21.39 -10.88 6.31
C SER A 53 20.74 -9.58 5.82
N ALA A 54 19.55 -9.62 5.23
CA ALA A 54 18.86 -8.43 4.74
C ALA A 54 18.44 -7.54 5.91
N ALA A 55 18.82 -6.26 5.85
CA ALA A 55 18.48 -5.26 6.85
C ALA A 55 17.44 -4.26 6.34
N THR A 56 17.43 -3.96 5.05
CA THR A 56 16.45 -3.06 4.43
C THR A 56 15.97 -3.58 3.09
N MET A 57 14.75 -3.18 2.73
CA MET A 57 14.24 -3.31 1.37
C MET A 57 13.69 -1.97 0.88
N LEU A 58 13.82 -1.73 -0.43
CA LEU A 58 13.36 -0.53 -1.12
C LEU A 58 12.18 -0.89 -2.00
N LEU A 59 11.04 -0.23 -1.76
CA LEU A 59 9.88 -0.30 -2.62
C LEU A 59 9.77 1.01 -3.40
N VAL A 60 9.41 0.94 -4.68
CA VAL A 60 9.15 2.11 -5.53
C VAL A 60 7.69 2.09 -5.92
N TYR A 61 7.02 3.22 -5.77
CA TYR A 61 5.64 3.40 -6.18
C TYR A 61 5.59 3.81 -7.66
N ASP A 62 4.79 3.07 -8.41
CA ASP A 62 4.40 3.41 -9.77
C ASP A 62 3.02 4.09 -9.72
N ASP A 63 2.98 5.35 -10.12
CA ASP A 63 1.77 6.16 -10.15
C ASP A 63 0.84 5.82 -11.31
N VAL A 64 1.36 5.14 -12.35
CA VAL A 64 0.58 4.67 -13.50
C VAL A 64 -0.18 3.39 -13.16
N GLU A 65 0.50 2.44 -12.53
CA GLU A 65 -0.11 1.15 -12.12
C GLU A 65 -0.75 1.22 -10.71
N ASP A 66 -0.60 2.34 -10.01
CA ASP A 66 -1.01 2.53 -8.59
C ASP A 66 -0.48 1.38 -7.71
N GLY A 67 0.77 0.99 -7.96
CA GLY A 67 1.39 -0.23 -7.44
C GLY A 67 2.74 0.02 -6.80
N LEU A 68 3.16 -0.88 -5.91
CA LEU A 68 4.49 -0.83 -5.27
C LEU A 68 5.34 -2.01 -5.71
N TYR A 69 6.57 -1.72 -6.14
CA TYR A 69 7.50 -2.70 -6.67
C TYR A 69 8.72 -2.81 -5.77
N LEU A 70 9.14 -4.04 -5.48
CA LEU A 70 10.40 -4.25 -4.79
C LEU A 70 11.58 -3.97 -5.72
N ALA A 71 12.26 -2.85 -5.47
CA ALA A 71 13.35 -2.33 -6.28
C ALA A 71 14.74 -2.74 -5.76
N GLY A 72 14.87 -3.06 -4.48
CA GLY A 72 16.17 -3.42 -3.90
C GLY A 72 16.06 -4.05 -2.52
N VAL A 73 17.08 -4.84 -2.17
CA VAL A 73 17.29 -5.36 -0.81
C VAL A 73 18.75 -5.12 -0.46
N THR A 74 19.04 -4.66 0.77
CA THR A 74 20.42 -4.42 1.23
C THR A 74 20.67 -5.07 2.59
N ASP A 75 21.93 -5.34 2.89
CA ASP A 75 22.37 -5.88 4.20
C ASP A 75 22.59 -4.80 5.27
N GLY A 76 22.20 -3.54 5.00
CA GLY A 76 22.38 -2.42 5.93
C GLY A 76 23.76 -1.75 5.86
N SER A 77 24.73 -2.35 5.18
CA SER A 77 26.00 -1.70 4.83
C SER A 77 25.92 -0.87 3.53
N GLY A 78 24.75 -0.86 2.89
CA GLY A 78 24.53 -0.30 1.55
C GLY A 78 24.90 -1.24 0.42
N ARG A 79 25.35 -2.47 0.73
CA ARG A 79 25.62 -3.49 -0.28
C ARG A 79 24.30 -4.10 -0.77
N PRO A 80 24.03 -4.09 -2.09
CA PRO A 80 22.84 -4.73 -2.63
C PRO A 80 22.95 -6.25 -2.52
N LEU A 81 21.84 -6.88 -2.12
CA LEU A 81 21.65 -8.32 -2.17
C LEU A 81 20.96 -8.66 -3.49
N GLY A 82 21.49 -9.66 -4.20
CA GLY A 82 21.01 -10.02 -5.53
C GLY A 82 19.55 -10.49 -5.51
N LEU A 83 18.73 -9.89 -6.36
CA LEU A 83 17.32 -10.25 -6.55
C LEU A 83 17.14 -11.36 -7.61
N ASP A 84 18.18 -12.13 -7.91
CA ASP A 84 18.21 -13.05 -9.05
C ASP A 84 17.16 -14.16 -8.94
N GLY A 85 16.19 -14.14 -9.85
CA GLY A 85 15.06 -15.06 -9.81
C GLY A 85 13.93 -14.57 -8.89
N PRO A 86 12.71 -15.07 -9.09
CA PRO A 86 11.54 -14.58 -8.39
C PRO A 86 11.71 -14.65 -6.87
N LEU A 87 11.48 -13.52 -6.18
CA LEU A 87 11.28 -13.50 -4.72
C LEU A 87 9.93 -14.12 -4.32
N LEU A 88 9.06 -14.28 -5.30
CA LEU A 88 7.67 -14.64 -5.19
C LEU A 88 7.47 -15.80 -6.15
N ASP A 89 7.27 -17.03 -5.64
CA ASP A 89 6.98 -18.19 -6.50
C ASP A 89 5.87 -17.81 -7.50
N ASP A 90 6.16 -18.09 -8.77
CA ASP A 90 5.82 -17.36 -10.00
C ASP A 90 4.32 -17.32 -10.40
N ARG A 91 3.41 -17.19 -9.42
CA ARG A 91 1.95 -17.09 -9.63
C ARG A 91 1.23 -16.09 -8.72
N THR A 92 1.88 -15.57 -7.68
CA THR A 92 1.28 -14.62 -6.71
C THR A 92 1.94 -13.26 -6.67
N SER A 93 3.00 -13.08 -7.48
CA SER A 93 3.89 -11.92 -7.48
C SER A 93 3.18 -10.59 -7.73
N HIS A 94 2.22 -10.60 -8.65
CA HIS A 94 1.38 -9.45 -8.95
C HIS A 94 0.34 -9.16 -7.85
N GLN A 95 -0.02 -10.17 -7.05
CA GLN A 95 -1.14 -10.10 -6.11
C GLN A 95 -0.76 -9.45 -4.78
N ILE A 96 0.49 -9.62 -4.32
CA ILE A 96 1.00 -8.96 -3.10
C ILE A 96 1.33 -7.49 -3.38
N MET A 97 1.91 -7.19 -4.55
CA MET A 97 2.28 -5.83 -4.93
C MET A 97 1.06 -4.92 -5.16
N GLY A 98 -0.07 -5.47 -5.63
CA GLY A 98 -1.34 -4.74 -5.73
C GLY A 98 -2.09 -4.51 -4.40
N ASN A 99 -1.65 -5.13 -3.30
CA ASN A 99 -2.26 -4.95 -1.97
C ASN A 99 -1.48 -3.97 -1.09
N LEU A 100 -0.30 -3.53 -1.52
CA LEU A 100 0.49 -2.52 -0.82
C LEU A 100 0.04 -1.13 -1.27
N ASN A 101 -0.48 -0.33 -0.33
CA ASN A 101 -0.83 1.06 -0.60
C ASN A 101 0.21 2.01 0.00
N GLY A 102 0.86 2.82 -0.83
CA GLY A 102 1.91 3.76 -0.40
C GLY A 102 1.51 4.67 0.77
N PRO A 103 0.34 5.35 0.72
CA PRO A 103 -0.16 6.12 1.86
C PRO A 103 -0.28 5.34 3.17
N ASP A 104 -0.79 4.10 3.11
CA ASP A 104 -0.94 3.25 4.30
C ASP A 104 0.41 2.69 4.78
N LEU A 105 1.40 2.55 3.89
CA LEU A 105 2.79 2.20 4.20
C LEU A 105 3.56 3.31 4.89
N ALA A 106 3.38 4.56 4.46
CA ALA A 106 4.12 5.73 4.96
C ALA A 106 3.98 5.93 6.48
N VAL A 107 2.90 5.40 7.07
CA VAL A 107 2.59 5.54 8.50
C VAL A 107 3.02 4.33 9.33
N LEU A 108 3.55 3.27 8.70
CA LEU A 108 3.98 2.07 9.40
C LEU A 108 5.35 2.27 10.05
N ALA A 109 5.51 1.68 11.25
CA ALA A 109 6.79 1.70 11.94
C ALA A 109 7.88 0.98 11.12
N GLY A 110 9.09 1.54 11.10
CA GLY A 110 10.20 1.00 10.32
C GLY A 110 10.13 1.31 8.82
N VAL A 111 9.12 2.07 8.35
CA VAL A 111 9.02 2.54 6.96
C VAL A 111 9.41 4.01 6.88
N ARG A 112 10.30 4.32 5.93
CA ARG A 112 10.69 5.69 5.56
C ARG A 112 10.26 5.96 4.13
N HIS A 113 9.34 6.92 3.96
CA HIS A 113 8.89 7.37 2.65
C HIS A 113 9.72 8.56 2.16
N ASP A 114 10.27 8.46 0.95
CA ASP A 114 10.84 9.56 0.21
C ASP A 114 9.88 10.01 -0.90
N PRO A 115 9.19 11.15 -0.73
CA PRO A 115 8.23 11.64 -1.71
C PRO A 115 8.88 12.15 -2.99
N ALA A 116 10.18 12.49 -2.99
CA ALA A 116 10.85 12.99 -4.19
C ALA A 116 11.11 11.87 -5.20
N SER A 117 11.34 10.66 -4.71
CA SER A 117 11.55 9.46 -5.51
C SER A 117 10.35 8.51 -5.52
N LEU A 118 9.26 8.87 -4.83
CA LEU A 118 8.08 8.01 -4.61
C LEU A 118 8.48 6.62 -4.10
N SER A 119 9.43 6.57 -3.16
CA SER A 119 10.01 5.32 -2.68
C SER A 119 9.84 5.13 -1.17
N TYR A 120 9.81 3.87 -0.76
CA TYR A 120 9.61 3.44 0.62
C TYR A 120 10.75 2.52 1.00
N GLU A 121 11.58 2.96 1.93
CA GLU A 121 12.57 2.11 2.56
C GLU A 121 11.95 1.45 3.79
N VAL A 122 11.98 0.12 3.84
CA VAL A 122 11.44 -0.66 4.94
C VAL A 122 12.60 -1.33 5.68
N THR A 123 12.69 -1.05 6.96
CA THR A 123 13.64 -1.68 7.87
C THR A 123 13.15 -3.08 8.22
N LEU A 124 13.97 -4.08 7.97
CA LEU A 124 13.69 -5.50 8.19
C LEU A 124 14.14 -5.95 9.59
N ALA A 125 14.04 -5.10 10.61
CA ALA A 125 14.54 -5.41 11.95
C ALA A 125 13.95 -6.72 12.50
N GLU A 126 14.72 -7.45 13.31
CA GLU A 126 14.18 -8.60 14.04
C GLU A 126 13.11 -8.10 14.99
N ARG A 127 11.85 -8.45 14.74
CA ARG A 127 10.86 -8.46 15.81
C ARG A 127 11.40 -9.43 16.85
N GLU A 128 11.82 -8.91 18.01
CA GLU A 128 12.08 -9.73 19.19
C GLU A 128 10.89 -10.68 19.38
N ALA A 129 11.19 -11.97 19.44
CA ALA A 129 10.22 -13.05 19.58
C ALA A 129 9.59 -13.07 20.98
#